data_AF-A0A2M7GKN4-F1
#
_entry.id   AF-A0A2M7GKN4-F1
#
_cell.length_a   1.000
_cell.length_b   1.000
_cell.length_c   1.000
_cell.angle_alpha   90.00
_cell.angle_beta   90.00
_cell.angle_gamma   90.00
#
_symmetry.space_group_name_H-M   'P 1'
#
loop_
_entity.id
_entity.type
_entity.pdbx_description
1 polymer ?
#
loop_
_entity_poly.entity_id
_entity_poly.type
_entity_poly.pdbx_seq_one_letter_code
_entity_poly.pdbx_strand_id
1 'polypeptide(L)'
;MRHITSGLVAGFAATVVLSMMMFAKTMMGIMPELDVIMMLSGMMGAPVLMGWLAHFMIGTLVWGGGFAILYDKIPGGSALIKGVLFGIAAWLLMMIMVMPMAGAGLFGMALGIMAPMMTLVLHVIFGAVLGLVFQLVQGKPAAD
;
A
#
# COMPACT_ATOMS: atom_id res chain seq x y z
N MET A 1 2.24 -18.00 -13.88
CA MET A 1 3.40 -17.08 -13.75
C MET A 1 3.07 -15.65 -14.17
N ARG A 2 2.36 -15.41 -15.29
CA ARG A 2 2.02 -14.04 -15.78
C ARG A 2 1.30 -13.13 -14.78
N HIS A 3 0.39 -13.68 -13.95
CA HIS A 3 -0.28 -12.92 -12.90
C HIS A 3 0.70 -12.42 -11.82
N ILE A 4 1.65 -13.25 -11.39
CA ILE A 4 2.61 -12.88 -10.34
C ILE A 4 3.47 -11.71 -10.81
N THR A 5 4.08 -11.81 -12.00
CA THR A 5 4.88 -10.69 -12.54
C THR A 5 4.06 -9.41 -12.68
N SER A 6 2.81 -9.51 -13.16
CA SER A 6 1.91 -8.36 -13.26
C SER A 6 1.60 -7.75 -11.89
N GLY A 7 1.39 -8.58 -10.87
CA GLY A 7 1.16 -8.15 -9.50
C GLY A 7 2.36 -7.46 -8.88
N LEU A 8 3.56 -8.01 -9.06
CA LEU A 8 4.79 -7.42 -8.55
C LEU A 8 5.06 -6.05 -9.18
N VAL A 9 4.93 -5.93 -10.51
CA VAL A 9 5.08 -4.63 -11.20
C VAL A 9 4.03 -3.63 -10.73
N ALA A 10 2.78 -4.07 -10.57
CA ALA A 10 1.70 -3.21 -10.11
C ALA A 10 1.87 -2.78 -8.65
N GLY A 11 2.31 -3.68 -7.77
CA GLY A 11 2.63 -3.38 -6.37
C GLY A 11 3.74 -2.35 -6.26
N PHE A 12 4.84 -2.55 -7.00
CA PHE A 12 5.94 -1.58 -7.04
C PHE A 12 5.46 -0.21 -7.54
N ALA A 13 4.71 -0.15 -8.64
CA ALA A 13 4.20 1.10 -9.19
C ALA A 13 3.25 1.83 -8.21
N ALA A 14 2.35 1.08 -7.56
CA ALA A 14 1.46 1.63 -6.55
C ALA A 14 2.23 2.17 -5.33
N THR A 15 3.31 1.50 -4.92
CA THR A 15 4.19 1.97 -3.83
C THR A 15 4.97 3.22 -4.19
N VAL A 16 5.42 3.36 -5.44
CA VAL A 16 6.03 4.62 -5.93
C VAL A 16 5.01 5.76 -5.83
N VAL A 17 3.77 5.57 -6.29
CA VAL A 17 2.72 6.58 -6.19
C VAL A 17 2.44 6.94 -4.73
N LEU A 18 2.29 5.95 -3.86
CA LEU A 18 2.08 6.17 -2.44
C LEU A 18 3.25 6.94 -1.79
N SER A 19 4.49 6.62 -2.16
CA SER A 19 5.68 7.32 -1.68
C SER A 19 5.67 8.80 -2.09
N MET A 20 5.31 9.10 -3.34
CA MET A 20 5.15 10.49 -3.80
C MET A 20 4.08 11.23 -2.98
N MET A 21 2.96 10.59 -2.67
CA MET A 21 1.92 11.17 -1.83
C MET A 21 2.37 11.39 -0.39
N MET A 22 3.17 10.48 0.17
CA MET A 22 3.77 10.62 1.50
C MET A 22 4.71 11.83 1.56
N PHE A 23 5.52 12.06 0.52
CA PHE A 23 6.32 13.28 0.44
C PHE A 23 5.45 14.54 0.31
N ALA A 24 4.45 14.51 -0.59
CA ALA A 24 3.57 15.65 -0.81
C ALA A 24 2.84 16.10 0.46
N LYS A 25 2.26 15.16 1.23
CA LYS A 25 1.56 15.51 2.48
C LYS A 25 2.52 16.15 3.50
N THR A 26 3.74 15.64 3.59
CA THR A 26 4.76 16.15 4.53
C THR A 26 5.19 17.56 4.14
N MET A 27 5.40 17.83 2.84
CA MET A 27 5.72 19.17 2.33
C MET A 27 4.59 20.18 2.58
N MET A 28 3.33 19.72 2.60
CA MET A 28 2.16 20.53 2.92
C MET A 28 1.92 20.68 4.44
N GLY A 29 2.73 20.05 5.29
CA GLY A 29 2.55 20.07 6.75
C GLY A 29 1.34 19.27 7.24
N ILE A 30 0.80 18.35 6.43
CA ILE A 30 -0.39 17.56 6.77
C ILE A 30 0.05 16.29 7.51
N MET A 31 -0.30 16.20 8.80
CA MET A 31 0.03 15.09 9.71
C MET A 31 1.49 14.61 9.57
N PRO A 32 2.48 15.48 9.85
CA PRO A 32 3.89 15.10 9.82
C PRO A 32 4.22 13.94 10.79
N GLU A 33 3.46 13.80 11.88
CA GLU A 33 3.57 12.70 12.83
C GLU A 33 3.23 11.33 12.23
N LEU A 34 2.45 11.29 11.14
CA LEU A 34 2.19 10.07 10.38
C LEU A 34 3.31 9.84 9.35
N ASP A 35 4.50 9.52 9.84
CA ASP A 35 5.64 9.11 9.03
C ASP A 35 5.78 7.59 9.04
N VAL A 36 5.33 6.96 7.95
CA VAL A 36 5.36 5.50 7.78
C VAL A 36 6.79 4.95 7.75
N ILE A 37 7.75 5.70 7.21
CA ILE A 37 9.14 5.23 7.10
C ILE A 37 9.79 5.23 8.47
N MET A 38 9.63 6.32 9.21
CA MET A 38 10.10 6.41 10.59
C MET A 38 9.43 5.34 11.46
N MET A 39 8.12 5.16 11.33
CA MET A 39 7.37 4.11 12.02
C MET A 39 7.94 2.70 11.75
N LEU A 40 8.11 2.33 10.49
CA LEU A 40 8.65 1.01 10.12
C LEU A 40 10.09 0.83 10.61
N SER A 41 10.94 1.84 10.46
CA SER A 41 12.32 1.78 10.95
C SER A 41 12.39 1.63 12.48
N GLY A 42 11.54 2.34 13.22
CA GLY A 42 11.44 2.28 14.68
C GLY A 42 10.97 0.91 15.17
N MET A 43 9.94 0.35 14.53
CA MET A 43 9.46 -1.01 14.84
C MET A 43 10.54 -2.09 14.65
N MET A 44 11.45 -1.90 13.68
CA MET A 44 12.56 -2.81 13.43
C MET A 44 13.81 -2.52 14.28
N GLY A 45 13.85 -1.39 15.01
CA GLY A 45 15.07 -0.90 15.65
C GLY A 45 16.22 -0.65 14.66
N ALA A 46 15.88 -0.27 13.42
CA ALA A 46 16.81 -0.22 12.29
C ALA A 46 16.92 1.20 11.70
N PRO A 47 17.95 1.48 10.87
CA PRO A 47 18.08 2.78 10.21
C PRO A 47 16.91 3.09 9.28
N VAL A 48 16.68 4.38 8.98
CA VAL A 48 15.62 4.87 8.08
C VAL A 48 15.61 4.18 6.71
N LEU A 49 16.80 3.84 6.18
CA LEU A 49 16.94 3.08 4.93
C LEU A 49 16.19 1.74 4.98
N MET A 50 16.19 1.07 6.13
CA MET A 50 15.45 -0.19 6.29
C MET A 50 13.95 0.05 6.29
N GLY A 51 13.46 1.17 6.82
CA GLY A 51 12.06 1.57 6.72
C GLY A 51 11.61 1.72 5.25
N TRP A 52 12.44 2.34 4.41
CA TRP A 52 12.19 2.43 2.96
C TRP A 52 12.20 1.05 2.29
N LEU A 53 13.20 0.22 2.59
CA LEU A 53 13.25 -1.13 2.04
C LEU A 53 12.02 -1.96 2.45
N ALA A 54 11.62 -1.90 3.71
CA ALA A 54 10.42 -2.56 4.21
C ALA A 54 9.16 -2.04 3.49
N HIS A 55 9.02 -0.73 3.32
CA HIS A 55 7.89 -0.13 2.60
C HIS A 55 7.76 -0.67 1.18
N PHE A 56 8.86 -0.70 0.43
CA PHE A 56 8.89 -1.21 -0.94
C PHE A 56 8.72 -2.73 -1.02
N MET A 57 9.31 -3.49 -0.10
CA MET A 57 9.12 -4.95 -0.06
C MET A 57 7.68 -5.33 0.27
N ILE A 58 7.07 -4.68 1.27
CA ILE A 58 5.67 -4.93 1.65
C ILE A 58 4.75 -4.56 0.48
N GLY A 59 4.94 -3.37 -0.11
CA GLY A 59 4.14 -2.92 -1.24
C GLY A 59 4.25 -3.83 -2.47
N THR A 60 5.46 -4.26 -2.81
CA THR A 60 5.73 -5.06 -4.02
C THR A 60 5.39 -6.53 -3.80
N LEU A 61 5.97 -7.15 -2.77
CA LEU A 61 5.92 -8.60 -2.57
C LEU A 61 4.64 -9.02 -1.87
N VAL A 62 4.29 -8.35 -0.77
CA VAL A 62 3.13 -8.73 0.06
C VAL A 62 1.85 -8.27 -0.62
N TRP A 63 1.73 -6.98 -0.93
CA TRP A 63 0.50 -6.44 -1.52
C TRP A 63 0.40 -6.72 -3.02
N GLY A 64 1.45 -6.48 -3.80
CA GLY A 64 1.46 -6.79 -5.24
C GLY A 64 1.32 -8.29 -5.52
N GLY A 65 2.12 -9.12 -4.85
CA GLY A 65 2.03 -10.58 -4.94
C GLY A 65 0.70 -11.12 -4.41
N GLY A 66 0.24 -10.62 -3.25
CA GLY A 66 -1.04 -10.99 -2.67
C GLY A 66 -2.23 -10.65 -3.58
N PHE A 67 -2.22 -9.48 -4.21
CA PHE A 67 -3.23 -9.09 -5.18
C PHE A 67 -3.25 -10.01 -6.39
N ALA A 68 -2.09 -10.38 -6.94
CA ALA A 68 -2.01 -11.32 -8.06
C ALA A 68 -2.58 -12.71 -7.71
N ILE A 69 -2.28 -13.22 -6.51
CA ILE A 69 -2.74 -14.53 -6.05
C ILE A 69 -4.25 -14.53 -5.82
N LEU A 70 -4.79 -13.44 -5.29
CA LEU A 70 -6.18 -13.34 -4.88
C LEU A 70 -7.09 -12.73 -5.95
N TYR A 71 -6.54 -12.26 -7.07
CA TYR A 71 -7.25 -11.47 -8.08
C TYR A 71 -8.60 -12.07 -8.51
N ASP A 72 -8.63 -13.39 -8.78
CA ASP A 72 -9.84 -14.07 -9.24
C ASP A 72 -10.90 -14.25 -8.15
N LYS A 73 -10.49 -14.16 -6.87
CA LYS A 73 -11.36 -14.28 -5.69
C LYS A 73 -11.88 -12.94 -5.20
N ILE A 74 -11.24 -11.83 -5.57
CA ILE A 74 -11.68 -10.50 -5.16
C ILE A 74 -12.96 -10.16 -5.94
N PRO A 75 -14.07 -9.81 -5.27
CA PRO A 75 -15.31 -9.44 -5.95
C PRO A 75 -15.13 -8.15 -6.77
N GLY A 76 -15.91 -8.02 -7.84
CA GLY A 76 -15.92 -6.81 -8.68
C GLY A 76 -15.72 -7.10 -10.17
N GLY A 77 -16.30 -6.24 -11.01
CA GLY A 77 -16.30 -6.41 -12.47
C GLY A 77 -15.07 -5.88 -13.20
N SER A 78 -14.15 -5.18 -12.51
CA SER A 78 -12.95 -4.61 -13.12
C SER A 78 -11.74 -4.68 -12.18
N ALA A 79 -10.54 -4.68 -12.77
CA ALA A 79 -9.29 -4.69 -12.00
C ALA A 79 -9.17 -3.47 -11.07
N LEU A 80 -9.69 -2.31 -11.50
CA LEU A 80 -9.76 -1.10 -10.68
C LEU A 80 -10.59 -1.33 -9.40
N ILE A 81 -11.81 -1.85 -9.53
CA ILE A 81 -12.69 -2.10 -8.38
C ILE A 81 -12.04 -3.13 -7.44
N LYS A 82 -11.51 -4.23 -8.01
CA LYS A 82 -10.80 -5.25 -7.24
C LYS A 82 -9.60 -4.66 -6.49
N GLY A 83 -8.82 -3.81 -7.13
CA GLY A 83 -7.68 -3.12 -6.55
C GLY A 83 -8.08 -2.21 -5.38
N VAL A 84 -9.14 -1.40 -5.54
CA VAL A 84 -9.67 -0.54 -4.46
C VAL A 84 -10.14 -1.38 -3.27
N LEU A 85 -10.92 -2.44 -3.49
CA LEU A 85 -11.38 -3.32 -2.42
C LEU A 85 -10.22 -3.99 -1.69
N PHE A 86 -9.20 -4.43 -2.43
CA PHE A 86 -7.98 -4.98 -1.84
C PHE A 86 -7.21 -3.94 -1.03
N GLY A 87 -7.10 -2.69 -1.53
CA GLY A 87 -6.48 -1.59 -0.81
C GLY A 87 -7.20 -1.26 0.50
N ILE A 88 -8.52 -1.26 0.51
CA ILE A 88 -9.33 -1.08 1.73
C ILE A 88 -9.09 -2.22 2.72
N ALA A 89 -8.99 -3.47 2.25
CA ALA A 89 -8.67 -4.60 3.11
C ALA A 89 -7.25 -4.50 3.70
N ALA A 90 -6.25 -4.10 2.90
CA ALA A 90 -4.89 -3.85 3.36
C ALA A 90 -4.83 -2.71 4.39
N TRP A 91 -5.59 -1.63 4.17
CA TRP A 91 -5.76 -0.54 5.13
C TRP A 91 -6.33 -1.05 6.46
N LEU A 92 -7.39 -1.86 6.40
CA LEU A 92 -8.03 -2.39 7.61
C LEU A 92 -7.04 -3.25 8.41
N LEU A 93 -6.27 -4.11 7.73
CA LEU A 93 -5.20 -4.89 8.37
C LEU A 93 -4.14 -3.98 9.02
N MET A 94 -3.73 -2.92 8.34
CA MET A 94 -2.78 -1.95 8.90
C MET A 94 -3.34 -1.25 10.15
N MET A 95 -4.62 -0.85 10.12
CA MET A 95 -5.29 -0.15 11.22
C MET A 95 -5.46 -1.01 12.47
N ILE A 96 -5.74 -2.30 12.31
CA ILE A 96 -6.03 -3.20 13.43
C ILE A 96 -4.80 -3.99 13.92
N MET A 97 -3.76 -4.13 13.09
CA MET A 97 -2.54 -4.87 13.44
C MET A 97 -1.33 -3.95 13.56
N VAL A 98 -0.97 -3.26 12.47
CA VAL A 98 0.31 -2.52 12.38
C VAL A 98 0.29 -1.29 13.27
N MET A 99 -0.80 -0.52 13.28
CA MET A 99 -0.90 0.70 14.11
C MET A 99 -0.79 0.38 15.62
N PRO A 100 -1.50 -0.63 16.18
CA PRO A 100 -1.26 -1.08 17.55
C PRO A 100 0.17 -1.53 17.81
N MET A 101 0.77 -2.32 16.91
CA MET A 101 2.15 -2.78 17.05
C MET A 101 3.16 -1.62 17.05
N ALA A 102 2.86 -0.54 16.33
CA ALA A 102 3.65 0.68 16.28
C ALA A 102 3.43 1.59 17.51
N GLY A 103 2.54 1.22 18.44
CA GLY A 103 2.18 2.05 19.60
C GLY A 103 1.21 3.20 19.27
N ALA A 104 0.66 3.25 18.05
CA ALA A 104 -0.30 4.28 17.63
C ALA A 104 -1.75 3.98 18.03
N GLY A 105 -2.00 2.85 18.69
CA GLY A 105 -3.33 2.39 19.10
C GLY A 105 -4.17 1.82 17.95
N LEU A 106 -5.37 1.31 18.28
CA LEU A 106 -6.30 0.78 17.28
C LEU A 106 -6.73 1.90 16.33
N PHE A 107 -6.73 1.64 15.02
CA PHE A 107 -6.96 2.63 13.97
C PHE A 107 -5.98 3.83 13.96
N GLY A 108 -4.85 3.75 14.67
CA GLY A 108 -3.92 4.86 14.77
C GLY A 108 -4.47 6.03 15.58
N MET A 109 -5.46 5.80 16.45
CA MET A 109 -6.18 6.86 17.17
C MET A 109 -5.30 7.68 18.13
N ALA A 110 -4.13 7.18 18.54
CA ALA A 110 -3.17 7.99 19.29
C ALA A 110 -2.59 9.16 18.46
N LEU A 111 -2.66 9.07 17.13
CA LEU A 111 -2.30 10.13 16.17
C LEU A 111 -3.52 11.00 15.78
N GLY A 112 -4.70 10.74 16.38
CA GLY A 112 -5.94 11.45 16.11
C GLY A 112 -6.79 10.87 14.95
N ILE A 113 -8.03 11.34 14.83
CA ILE A 113 -9.03 10.81 13.88
C ILE A 113 -8.64 11.00 12.41
N MET A 114 -7.73 11.93 12.13
CA MET A 114 -7.26 12.17 10.77
C MET A 114 -6.35 11.05 10.26
N ALA A 115 -5.67 10.32 11.14
CA ALA A 115 -4.79 9.21 10.77
C ALA A 115 -5.55 8.10 10.00
N PRO A 116 -6.65 7.50 10.51
CA PRO A 116 -7.39 6.50 9.77
C PRO A 116 -8.05 7.06 8.50
N MET A 117 -8.51 8.32 8.51
CA MET A 117 -9.15 8.95 7.35
C MET A 117 -8.18 9.16 6.19
N MET A 118 -7.02 9.74 6.45
CA MET A 118 -6.02 10.01 5.43
C MET A 118 -5.38 8.72 4.92
N THR A 119 -5.07 7.79 5.82
CA THR A 119 -4.51 6.49 5.40
C THR A 119 -5.50 5.70 4.56
N LEU A 120 -6.81 5.81 4.79
CA LEU A 120 -7.83 5.19 3.93
C LEU A 120 -7.77 5.77 2.52
N VAL A 121 -7.72 7.11 2.38
CA VAL A 121 -7.58 7.77 1.07
C VAL A 121 -6.32 7.30 0.35
N LEU A 122 -5.18 7.26 1.06
CA LEU A 122 -3.92 6.77 0.51
C LEU A 122 -4.02 5.31 0.02
N HIS A 123 -4.70 4.44 0.76
CA HIS A 123 -4.86 3.03 0.39
C HIS A 123 -5.87 2.80 -0.73
N VAL A 124 -6.91 3.63 -0.83
CA VAL A 124 -7.82 3.61 -1.97
C VAL A 124 -7.06 3.98 -3.25
N ILE A 125 -6.21 5.01 -3.19
CA ILE A 125 -5.38 5.42 -4.34
C ILE A 125 -4.34 4.35 -4.67
N PHE A 126 -3.64 3.81 -3.66
CA PHE A 126 -2.74 2.66 -3.85
C PHE A 126 -3.45 1.50 -4.55
N GLY A 127 -4.63 1.11 -4.06
CA GLY A 127 -5.44 0.03 -4.62
C GLY A 127 -5.89 0.31 -6.06
N ALA A 128 -6.28 1.55 -6.35
CA ALA A 128 -6.65 1.95 -7.70
C ALA A 128 -5.47 1.82 -8.68
N VAL A 129 -4.29 2.33 -8.30
CA VAL A 129 -3.07 2.21 -9.13
C VAL A 129 -2.67 0.75 -9.31
N LEU A 130 -2.71 -0.05 -8.24
CA LEU A 130 -2.43 -1.48 -8.26
C LEU A 130 -3.33 -2.19 -9.28
N GLY A 131 -4.65 -1.97 -9.22
CA GLY A 131 -5.60 -2.58 -10.13
C GLY A 131 -5.38 -2.17 -11.59
N LEU A 132 -5.18 -0.88 -11.85
CA LEU A 132 -4.97 -0.35 -13.20
C LEU A 132 -3.67 -0.87 -13.82
N VAL A 133 -2.55 -0.78 -13.10
CA VAL A 133 -1.25 -1.24 -13.61
C VAL A 133 -1.25 -2.75 -13.81
N PHE A 134 -1.88 -3.51 -12.92
CA PHE A 134 -2.01 -4.96 -13.07
C PHE A 134 -2.73 -5.34 -14.37
N GLN A 135 -3.83 -4.67 -14.69
CA GLN A 135 -4.57 -4.90 -15.93
C GLN A 135 -3.75 -4.48 -17.16
N LEU A 136 -3.07 -3.34 -17.09
CA LEU A 136 -2.22 -2.84 -18.18
C LEU A 136 -1.06 -3.80 -18.49
N VAL A 137 -0.40 -4.36 -17.47
CA VAL A 137 0.70 -5.30 -17.67
C VAL A 137 0.19 -6.64 -18.20
N GLN A 138 -0.96 -7.11 -17.73
CA GLN A 138 -1.55 -8.34 -18.27
C GLN A 138 -2.02 -8.19 -19.71
N GLY A 139 -2.59 -7.04 -20.09
CA GLY A 139 -3.09 -6.79 -21.44
C GLY A 139 -2.01 -6.72 -22.52
N LYS A 140 -0.73 -6.56 -22.14
CA LYS A 140 0.39 -6.58 -23.11
C LYS A 140 0.63 -8.03 -23.58
N PRO A 141 0.64 -8.32 -24.89
CA PRO A 141 1.14 -9.60 -25.38
C PRO A 141 2.59 -9.80 -24.92
N ALA A 142 2.98 -11.05 -24.65
CA ALA A 142 4.38 -11.35 -24.38
C ALA A 142 5.18 -10.91 -25.62
N ALA A 143 6.27 -10.16 -25.41
CA ALA A 143 7.22 -9.93 -26.47
C ALA A 143 7.92 -11.28 -26.70
N ASP A 144 7.63 -11.91 -27.84
CA ASP A 144 8.25 -13.14 -28.31
C ASP A 144 9.71 -12.88 -28.73
#